data_AF-A0ABD1WJS5-F1
#
_entry.id   AF-A0ABD1WJS5-F1
#
_cell.length_a   1.000
_cell.length_b   1.000
_cell.length_c   1.000
_cell.angle_alpha   90.00
_cell.angle_beta   90.00
_cell.angle_gamma   90.00
#
_symmetry.space_group_name_H-M   'P 1'
#
loop_
_entity.id
_entity.type
_entity.pdbx_description
1 polymer ?
#
loop_
_entity_poly.entity_id
_entity_poly.type
_entity_poly.pdbx_seq_one_letter_code
_entity_poly.pdbx_strand_id
1 'polypeptide(L)'
;MENEEMKSDSLWWYSHISPEISKWLAEDVNEVDQSVKEMQQLIEQNGDFSMVKVDSNHLKQAELIAHVKEFSRRYHLLAERYSGLTGELHRYVQSGTKTQNNEAKVFGSQQSPSSLTPNKKLGMQEFKGGDFTFNLSVSSGRGTSDTSQKEGSGFIMLSSDSDSESCNSSPNDHSSSLPTRRMPKDMILNIETELSGMEGVVDLTKHDHTNDTKKMVDNGRYEEMLKRISTYEEQLMVSKQKLKFSEEEIARMKSEQKKNESLLVKLGSIETQLESAKNEIKMHEVHLQTENRKVSQLQMQISVLEAELESEKNQVLDLQESTIKYNADVAERDYEISKLTAALCDASENFASEKAQLESRISNLLERLTIQEARTEEWELQCESLANEIKQCEANKNEMKRMHEALEVSWQDEIENMALELYEKNECLNTKNKDLDRLKLEYDTLRAEKDELNAKLQTLSAELSFQERQVLETECRLHQLHSENVQLSAGSENANKVTDELRSRVEELGKEVERQRILISDRAEEKREAIRQLCFALEHYRNMNEELRSAYKRPAVMVS
;
A
#
# COMPACT_ATOMS: atom_id res chain seq x y z
N MET A 1 -0.57 35.57 -20.88
CA MET A 1 -1.52 34.84 -20.02
C MET A 1 -1.46 33.40 -20.48
N GLU A 2 -0.70 32.54 -19.79
CA GLU A 2 -0.40 31.16 -20.26
C GLU A 2 -0.39 30.12 -19.11
N ASN A 3 -0.88 30.49 -17.92
CA ASN A 3 -0.83 29.65 -16.71
C ASN A 3 -2.21 29.37 -16.08
N GLU A 4 -3.28 29.40 -16.90
CA GLU A 4 -4.64 29.07 -16.45
C GLU A 4 -5.16 27.74 -17.04
N GLU A 5 -4.89 27.41 -18.30
CA GLU A 5 -5.41 26.16 -18.91
C GLU A 5 -4.90 24.87 -18.23
N MET A 6 -3.63 24.81 -17.80
CA MET A 6 -3.10 23.64 -17.07
C MET A 6 -3.78 23.37 -15.71
N LYS A 7 -4.51 24.33 -15.16
CA LYS A 7 -5.34 24.10 -13.95
C LYS A 7 -6.67 23.44 -14.28
N SER A 8 -7.22 23.64 -15.47
CA SER A 8 -8.49 23.06 -15.92
C SER A 8 -8.40 21.53 -15.99
N ASP A 9 -7.39 21.01 -16.69
CA ASP A 9 -7.13 19.56 -16.78
C ASP A 9 -6.89 18.94 -15.40
N SER A 10 -6.28 19.71 -14.49
CA SER A 10 -6.00 19.30 -13.12
C SER A 10 -7.25 19.18 -12.23
N LEU A 11 -8.37 19.80 -12.60
CA LEU A 11 -9.63 19.75 -11.84
C LEU A 11 -10.55 18.61 -12.28
N TRP A 12 -10.45 18.15 -13.54
CA TRP A 12 -11.28 17.05 -14.03
C TRP A 12 -10.95 15.72 -13.33
N TRP A 13 -9.66 15.37 -13.22
CA TRP A 13 -9.27 14.11 -12.55
C TRP A 13 -9.60 14.14 -11.05
N TYR A 14 -9.39 15.29 -10.39
CA TYR A 14 -9.69 15.46 -8.96
C TYR A 14 -11.18 15.24 -8.66
N SER A 15 -12.05 15.69 -9.56
CA SER A 15 -13.51 15.59 -9.43
C SER A 15 -14.05 14.15 -9.57
N HIS A 16 -13.32 13.25 -10.23
CA HIS A 16 -13.74 11.86 -10.45
C HIS A 16 -13.07 10.86 -9.48
N ILE A 17 -11.92 11.20 -8.91
CA ILE A 17 -11.08 10.30 -8.10
C ILE A 17 -11.16 10.63 -6.59
N SER A 18 -11.47 11.86 -6.18
CA SER A 18 -11.67 12.16 -4.74
C SER A 18 -13.05 11.69 -4.24
N PRO A 19 -13.14 10.90 -3.16
CA PRO A 19 -14.42 10.58 -2.50
C PRO A 19 -15.19 11.82 -2.00
N GLU A 20 -14.51 12.95 -1.80
CA GLU A 20 -15.12 14.21 -1.32
C GLU A 20 -15.99 14.90 -2.39
N ILE A 21 -15.78 14.55 -3.67
CA ILE A 21 -16.43 15.20 -4.82
C ILE A 21 -17.23 14.19 -5.64
N SER A 22 -16.72 12.96 -5.77
CA SER A 22 -17.28 11.91 -6.61
C SER A 22 -18.37 11.12 -5.88
N LYS A 23 -19.64 11.49 -6.08
CA LYS A 23 -20.79 10.88 -5.39
C LYS A 23 -20.83 9.35 -5.47
N TRP A 24 -20.64 8.78 -6.66
CA TRP A 24 -20.68 7.33 -6.85
C TRP A 24 -19.56 6.61 -6.08
N LEU A 25 -18.41 7.26 -5.92
CA LEU A 25 -17.28 6.71 -5.14
C LEU A 25 -17.53 6.83 -3.64
N ALA A 26 -18.15 7.93 -3.18
CA ALA A 26 -18.60 8.07 -1.80
C ALA A 26 -19.67 7.03 -1.43
N GLU A 27 -20.61 6.78 -2.34
CA GLU A 27 -21.67 5.76 -2.22
C GLU A 27 -21.06 4.34 -2.20
N ASP A 28 -20.23 3.97 -3.18
CA ASP A 28 -19.53 2.66 -3.22
C ASP A 28 -18.66 2.43 -1.97
N VAL A 29 -17.89 3.43 -1.52
CA VAL A 29 -17.02 3.30 -0.33
C VAL A 29 -17.83 3.17 0.96
N ASN A 30 -18.90 3.94 1.13
CA ASN A 30 -19.80 3.84 2.29
C ASN A 30 -20.56 2.51 2.31
N GLU A 31 -20.97 1.99 1.15
CA GLU A 31 -21.58 0.66 1.02
C GLU A 31 -20.60 -0.49 1.31
N VAL A 32 -19.32 -0.33 0.97
CA VAL A 32 -18.26 -1.29 1.31
C VAL A 32 -17.95 -1.26 2.82
N ASP A 33 -17.82 -0.08 3.41
CA ASP A 33 -17.60 0.12 4.86
C ASP A 33 -18.78 -0.42 5.69
N GLN A 34 -20.02 -0.20 5.26
CA GLN A 34 -21.20 -0.81 5.88
C GLN A 34 -21.15 -2.35 5.80
N SER A 35 -20.80 -2.93 4.65
CA SER A 35 -20.63 -4.39 4.53
C SER A 35 -19.49 -4.93 5.40
N VAL A 36 -18.42 -4.16 5.64
CA VAL A 36 -17.34 -4.54 6.55
C VAL A 36 -17.80 -4.52 8.01
N LYS A 37 -18.59 -3.52 8.41
CA LYS A 37 -19.21 -3.44 9.75
C LYS A 37 -20.15 -4.61 10.02
N GLU A 38 -20.93 -5.03 9.02
CA GLU A 38 -21.81 -6.21 9.11
C GLU A 38 -20.99 -7.52 9.26
N MET A 39 -19.92 -7.69 8.49
CA MET A 39 -19.00 -8.82 8.66
C MET A 39 -18.31 -8.80 10.04
N GLN A 40 -17.90 -7.63 10.53
CA GLN A 40 -17.30 -7.48 11.86
C GLN A 40 -18.30 -7.86 12.97
N GLN A 41 -19.55 -7.41 12.91
CA GLN A 41 -20.59 -7.80 13.86
C GLN A 41 -20.87 -9.31 13.85
N LEU A 42 -20.87 -9.95 12.68
CA LEU A 42 -21.00 -11.42 12.58
C LEU A 42 -19.81 -12.14 13.23
N ILE A 43 -18.59 -11.61 13.10
CA ILE A 43 -17.37 -12.18 13.68
C ILE A 43 -17.30 -11.95 15.20
N GLU A 44 -17.56 -10.74 15.68
CA GLU A 44 -17.56 -10.40 17.12
C GLU A 44 -18.60 -11.21 17.89
N GLN A 45 -19.82 -11.37 17.33
CA GLN A 45 -20.84 -12.23 17.93
C GLN A 45 -20.42 -13.70 18.00
N ASN A 46 -19.53 -14.18 17.14
CA ASN A 46 -19.08 -15.58 17.18
C ASN A 46 -18.10 -15.86 18.35
N GLY A 47 -17.61 -14.83 19.05
CA GLY A 47 -16.67 -14.97 20.17
C GLY A 47 -17.26 -15.56 21.46
N ASP A 48 -18.59 -15.50 21.65
CA ASP A 48 -19.23 -15.75 22.96
C ASP A 48 -20.20 -16.97 22.98
N PHE A 49 -20.11 -17.87 21.99
CA PHE A 49 -21.01 -19.03 21.90
C PHE A 49 -20.49 -20.29 22.60
N SER A 50 -20.89 -20.45 23.87
CA SER A 50 -20.78 -21.71 24.61
C SER A 50 -21.58 -22.85 23.94
N MET A 51 -20.87 -23.71 23.20
CA MET A 51 -21.05 -25.15 22.91
C MET A 51 -22.45 -25.79 22.72
N VAL A 52 -23.53 -25.03 22.49
CA VAL A 52 -24.92 -25.57 22.55
C VAL A 52 -25.71 -25.50 21.22
N LYS A 53 -25.23 -24.78 20.19
CA LYS A 53 -25.92 -24.71 18.87
C LYS A 53 -24.98 -24.79 17.67
N VAL A 54 -24.77 -26.00 17.16
CA VAL A 54 -24.00 -26.23 15.92
C VAL A 54 -24.71 -25.64 14.70
N ASP A 55 -26.04 -25.81 14.60
CA ASP A 55 -26.82 -25.38 13.44
C ASP A 55 -26.83 -23.86 13.21
N SER A 56 -26.83 -23.05 14.29
CA SER A 56 -26.73 -21.59 14.14
C SER A 56 -25.37 -21.12 13.66
N ASN A 57 -24.31 -21.89 13.97
CA ASN A 57 -22.95 -21.53 13.56
C ASN A 57 -22.74 -21.78 12.07
N HIS A 58 -23.32 -22.86 11.51
CA HIS A 58 -23.31 -23.08 10.07
C HIS A 58 -24.14 -22.04 9.30
N LEU A 59 -25.28 -21.59 9.85
CA LEU A 59 -26.08 -20.52 9.24
C LEU A 59 -25.32 -19.19 9.22
N LYS A 60 -24.74 -18.77 10.37
CA LYS A 60 -23.89 -17.57 10.46
C LYS A 60 -22.63 -17.65 9.61
N GLN A 61 -22.04 -18.84 9.46
CA GLN A 61 -20.90 -19.07 8.57
C GLN A 61 -21.29 -18.90 7.09
N ALA A 62 -22.47 -19.38 6.68
CA ALA A 62 -22.98 -19.18 5.33
C ALA A 62 -23.31 -17.70 5.05
N GLU A 63 -23.87 -17.00 6.03
CA GLU A 63 -24.16 -15.56 5.99
C GLU A 63 -22.88 -14.72 5.86
N LEU A 64 -21.86 -14.99 6.69
CA LEU A 64 -20.54 -14.35 6.59
C LEU A 64 -19.87 -14.63 5.23
N ILE A 65 -19.97 -15.85 4.69
CA ILE A 65 -19.49 -16.19 3.34
C ILE A 65 -20.26 -15.44 2.25
N ALA A 66 -21.54 -15.12 2.45
CA ALA A 66 -22.32 -14.32 1.51
C ALA A 66 -21.85 -12.85 1.51
N HIS A 67 -21.65 -12.23 2.67
CA HIS A 67 -21.09 -10.87 2.77
C HIS A 67 -19.68 -10.79 2.19
N VAL A 68 -18.79 -11.76 2.45
CA VAL A 68 -17.43 -11.79 1.87
C VAL A 68 -17.47 -11.89 0.34
N LYS A 69 -18.41 -12.66 -0.23
CA LYS A 69 -18.59 -12.75 -1.69
C LYS A 69 -19.14 -11.45 -2.28
N GLU A 70 -20.08 -10.79 -1.62
CA GLU A 70 -20.65 -9.52 -2.07
C GLU A 70 -19.64 -8.37 -1.96
N PHE A 71 -18.84 -8.31 -0.89
CA PHE A 71 -17.68 -7.43 -0.76
C PHE A 71 -16.70 -7.64 -1.92
N SER A 72 -16.33 -8.89 -2.21
CA SER A 72 -15.43 -9.22 -3.33
C SER A 72 -16.01 -8.80 -4.69
N ARG A 73 -17.32 -8.96 -4.90
CA ARG A 73 -18.02 -8.51 -6.12
C ARG A 73 -18.00 -6.98 -6.26
N ARG A 74 -18.26 -6.24 -5.18
CA ARG A 74 -18.22 -4.76 -5.14
C ARG A 74 -16.81 -4.24 -5.40
N TYR A 75 -15.81 -4.83 -4.76
CA TYR A 75 -14.40 -4.49 -4.99
C TYR A 75 -13.99 -4.70 -6.46
N HIS A 76 -14.46 -5.79 -7.09
CA HIS A 76 -14.19 -6.04 -8.51
C HIS A 76 -14.85 -5.00 -9.43
N LEU A 77 -16.11 -4.63 -9.17
CA LEU A 77 -16.83 -3.57 -9.90
C LEU A 77 -16.16 -2.19 -9.74
N LEU A 78 -15.66 -1.89 -8.54
CA LEU A 78 -14.92 -0.67 -8.25
C LEU A 78 -13.59 -0.63 -9.04
N ALA A 79 -12.84 -1.73 -9.02
CA ALA A 79 -11.60 -1.87 -9.81
C ALA A 79 -11.85 -1.77 -11.33
N GLU A 80 -12.93 -2.37 -11.83
CA GLU A 80 -13.34 -2.25 -13.23
C GLU A 80 -13.63 -0.79 -13.62
N ARG A 81 -14.39 -0.05 -12.80
CA ARG A 81 -14.67 1.39 -12.99
C ARG A 81 -13.40 2.23 -12.97
N TYR A 82 -12.49 1.99 -12.03
CA TYR A 82 -11.18 2.66 -11.98
C TYR A 82 -10.34 2.36 -13.23
N SER A 83 -10.35 1.14 -13.75
CA SER A 83 -9.65 0.78 -15.00
C SER A 83 -10.24 1.50 -16.21
N GLY A 84 -11.57 1.64 -16.27
CA GLY A 84 -12.29 2.39 -17.31
C GLY A 84 -11.93 3.87 -17.30
N LEU A 85 -12.00 4.53 -16.14
CA LEU A 85 -11.64 5.94 -15.96
C LEU A 85 -10.16 6.20 -16.30
N THR A 86 -9.26 5.30 -15.89
CA THR A 86 -7.82 5.40 -16.20
C THR A 86 -7.57 5.22 -17.71
N GLY A 87 -8.31 4.30 -18.35
CA GLY A 87 -8.29 4.12 -19.81
C GLY A 87 -8.84 5.34 -20.56
N GLU A 88 -9.84 6.03 -20.02
CA GLU A 88 -10.38 7.27 -20.57
C GLU A 88 -9.41 8.44 -20.44
N LEU A 89 -8.77 8.61 -19.29
CA LEU A 89 -7.68 9.57 -19.09
C LEU A 89 -6.54 9.31 -20.08
N HIS A 90 -6.15 8.06 -20.31
CA HIS A 90 -5.13 7.70 -21.29
C HIS A 90 -5.55 8.06 -22.73
N ARG A 91 -6.81 7.79 -23.11
CA ARG A 91 -7.37 8.21 -24.41
C ARG A 91 -7.42 9.74 -24.56
N TYR A 92 -7.73 10.47 -23.49
CA TYR A 92 -7.78 11.94 -23.48
C TYR A 92 -6.39 12.56 -23.71
N VAL A 93 -5.40 12.15 -22.92
CA VAL A 93 -4.00 12.60 -23.04
C VAL A 93 -3.41 12.26 -24.43
N GLN A 94 -3.71 11.06 -24.94
CA GLN A 94 -3.29 10.63 -26.28
C GLN A 94 -4.04 11.33 -27.44
N SER A 95 -5.16 12.00 -27.15
CA SER A 95 -5.90 12.82 -28.11
C SER A 95 -5.39 14.26 -28.14
N GLY A 96 -5.18 14.89 -26.97
CA GLY A 96 -4.63 16.25 -26.87
C GLY A 96 -3.24 16.39 -27.51
N THR A 97 -2.36 15.42 -27.26
CA THR A 97 -1.01 15.36 -27.87
C THR A 97 -1.01 15.22 -29.40
N LYS A 98 -2.15 14.89 -30.03
CA LYS A 98 -2.25 14.73 -31.49
C LYS A 98 -2.53 16.05 -32.22
N THR A 99 -3.03 17.06 -31.52
CA THR A 99 -3.42 18.36 -32.11
C THR A 99 -2.25 19.35 -32.18
N GLN A 100 -1.23 19.19 -31.33
CA GLN A 100 -0.12 20.15 -31.16
C GLN A 100 1.09 19.93 -32.10
N ASN A 101 1.07 18.89 -32.95
CA ASN A 101 2.25 18.43 -33.70
C ASN A 101 2.36 18.96 -35.16
N ASN A 102 1.74 20.10 -35.47
CA ASN A 102 1.64 20.64 -36.84
C ASN A 102 2.19 22.08 -37.02
N GLU A 103 3.15 22.51 -36.21
CA GLU A 103 3.88 23.78 -36.44
C GLU A 103 5.34 23.73 -35.95
N ALA A 104 6.14 24.75 -36.30
CA ALA A 104 7.55 24.95 -35.93
C ALA A 104 8.58 23.89 -36.39
N LYS A 105 9.01 23.99 -37.66
CA LYS A 105 10.26 23.40 -38.18
C LYS A 105 11.20 24.51 -38.68
N VAL A 106 12.32 24.80 -38.00
CA VAL A 106 13.45 25.60 -38.55
C VAL A 106 14.69 25.55 -37.61
N PHE A 107 15.90 25.36 -38.19
CA PHE A 107 17.26 25.29 -37.58
C PHE A 107 17.51 24.31 -36.39
N GLY A 108 18.69 23.68 -36.21
CA GLY A 108 19.81 23.51 -37.14
C GLY A 108 21.16 23.13 -36.47
N SER A 109 21.70 21.93 -36.73
CA SER A 109 23.04 21.42 -36.33
C SER A 109 23.27 21.18 -34.81
N GLN A 110 24.12 20.24 -34.36
CA GLN A 110 24.82 19.12 -35.04
C GLN A 110 25.24 18.01 -34.04
N GLN A 111 25.69 16.87 -34.58
CA GLN A 111 26.44 15.76 -33.94
C GLN A 111 25.68 14.67 -33.15
N SER A 112 25.85 13.45 -33.65
CA SER A 112 25.66 12.12 -33.04
C SER A 112 26.63 11.18 -33.82
N PRO A 113 27.11 10.04 -33.30
CA PRO A 113 26.30 8.84 -32.96
C PRO A 113 26.77 8.22 -31.61
N SER A 114 26.38 7.03 -31.12
CA SER A 114 25.60 5.85 -31.60
C SER A 114 24.76 5.33 -30.41
N SER A 115 23.74 4.46 -30.51
CA SER A 115 23.62 3.27 -31.36
C SER A 115 22.18 2.78 -31.58
N LEU A 116 21.96 2.25 -32.79
CA LEU A 116 20.92 1.27 -33.17
C LEU A 116 21.10 -0.04 -32.32
N THR A 117 20.17 -1.00 -32.10
CA THR A 117 18.88 -1.37 -32.74
C THR A 117 18.01 -2.26 -31.77
N PRO A 118 17.15 -3.28 -32.11
CA PRO A 118 15.69 -3.07 -32.09
C PRO A 118 14.83 -4.27 -31.56
N ASN A 119 14.34 -4.26 -30.31
CA ASN A 119 13.62 -5.44 -29.81
C ASN A 119 12.24 -5.67 -30.46
N LYS A 120 12.10 -6.78 -31.20
CA LYS A 120 10.86 -7.23 -31.84
C LYS A 120 9.96 -8.01 -30.87
N LYS A 121 8.73 -7.51 -30.72
CA LYS A 121 7.47 -8.27 -30.61
C LYS A 121 7.57 -9.80 -30.45
N LEU A 122 7.30 -10.27 -29.23
CA LEU A 122 6.61 -11.52 -28.88
C LEU A 122 5.91 -11.26 -27.52
N GLY A 123 4.66 -11.64 -27.26
CA GLY A 123 3.73 -12.42 -28.08
C GLY A 123 3.42 -13.79 -27.50
N MET A 124 3.23 -13.88 -26.18
CA MET A 124 2.72 -15.10 -25.53
C MET A 124 1.21 -15.02 -25.37
N GLN A 125 0.55 -16.11 -25.74
CA GLN A 125 -0.89 -16.31 -25.70
C GLN A 125 -1.15 -17.45 -24.70
N GLU A 126 -1.96 -17.18 -23.67
CA GLU A 126 -2.26 -18.19 -22.64
C GLU A 126 -3.08 -19.35 -23.21
N PHE A 127 -2.81 -20.56 -22.73
CA PHE A 127 -3.56 -21.76 -23.11
C PHE A 127 -4.81 -21.96 -22.22
N LYS A 128 -5.87 -22.51 -22.82
CA LYS A 128 -7.20 -22.65 -22.21
C LYS A 128 -7.34 -23.82 -21.22
N GLY A 129 -8.25 -23.62 -20.26
CA GLY A 129 -9.15 -24.65 -19.73
C GLY A 129 -10.19 -23.98 -18.80
N GLY A 130 -11.49 -24.33 -18.80
CA GLY A 130 -12.33 -25.07 -19.76
C GLY A 130 -13.61 -24.26 -20.06
N ASP A 131 -14.17 -24.35 -21.27
CA ASP A 131 -15.32 -25.22 -21.59
C ASP A 131 -16.69 -24.64 -21.17
N PHE A 132 -17.42 -24.10 -22.15
CA PHE A 132 -18.89 -24.01 -22.20
C PHE A 132 -19.31 -23.76 -23.67
N THR A 133 -20.47 -24.27 -24.07
CA THR A 133 -20.88 -24.38 -25.49
C THR A 133 -22.01 -23.42 -25.88
N PHE A 134 -21.92 -22.78 -27.06
CA PHE A 134 -22.96 -22.86 -28.11
C PHE A 134 -22.67 -22.06 -29.42
N ASN A 135 -23.19 -22.62 -30.52
CA ASN A 135 -23.73 -21.99 -31.75
C ASN A 135 -22.87 -21.21 -32.77
N LEU A 136 -22.94 -21.73 -34.01
CA LEU A 136 -23.10 -21.06 -35.32
C LEU A 136 -22.28 -19.78 -35.66
N SER A 137 -21.49 -19.86 -36.75
CA SER A 137 -21.85 -19.20 -38.03
C SER A 137 -20.95 -19.65 -39.20
N VAL A 138 -21.32 -19.30 -40.44
CA VAL A 138 -20.78 -19.86 -41.70
C VAL A 138 -20.00 -18.83 -42.53
N SER A 139 -18.75 -19.16 -42.91
CA SER A 139 -18.08 -18.91 -44.22
C SER A 139 -16.63 -19.41 -44.16
N SER A 140 -16.01 -20.07 -45.15
CA SER A 140 -16.02 -19.94 -46.63
C SER A 140 -15.03 -18.87 -47.16
N GLY A 141 -14.07 -19.29 -47.99
CA GLY A 141 -12.98 -18.47 -48.57
C GLY A 141 -11.59 -19.10 -48.35
N ARG A 142 -11.07 -20.00 -49.21
CA ARG A 142 -10.48 -19.77 -50.55
C ARG A 142 -9.23 -18.86 -50.45
N GLY A 143 -8.02 -19.39 -50.28
CA GLY A 143 -7.18 -20.08 -51.28
C GLY A 143 -5.72 -19.57 -51.13
N THR A 144 -4.69 -19.99 -51.87
CA THR A 144 -4.59 -20.86 -53.07
C THR A 144 -3.20 -21.52 -53.16
N SER A 145 -3.15 -22.83 -53.46
CA SER A 145 -2.16 -23.57 -54.29
C SER A 145 -0.63 -23.46 -53.96
N ASP A 146 0.27 -24.30 -54.48
CA ASP A 146 0.18 -25.25 -55.62
C ASP A 146 1.14 -26.46 -55.52
N THR A 147 1.03 -27.37 -56.50
CA THR A 147 1.86 -28.56 -56.82
C THR A 147 1.71 -29.81 -55.92
N SER A 148 1.71 -31.05 -56.46
CA SER A 148 1.05 -31.60 -57.66
C SER A 148 1.17 -33.14 -57.68
N GLN A 149 0.09 -33.87 -57.98
CA GLN A 149 0.12 -35.32 -58.31
C GLN A 149 -0.50 -35.58 -59.68
N LYS A 150 0.08 -36.51 -60.44
CA LYS A 150 -0.48 -37.24 -61.62
C LYS A 150 0.59 -38.24 -62.12
N GLU A 151 0.31 -39.38 -62.76
CA GLU A 151 -0.91 -40.20 -62.95
C GLU A 151 -0.47 -41.57 -63.55
N GLY A 152 -1.35 -42.59 -63.61
CA GLY A 152 -1.04 -43.90 -64.24
C GLY A 152 -1.62 -45.09 -63.45
N SER A 153 -2.94 -45.30 -63.41
CA SER A 153 -3.79 -45.89 -64.49
C SER A 153 -3.58 -47.41 -64.66
N GLY A 154 -4.60 -48.28 -64.57
CA GLY A 154 -6.01 -48.04 -64.21
C GLY A 154 -6.92 -49.28 -64.37
N PHE A 155 -8.14 -49.20 -63.82
CA PHE A 155 -9.32 -50.07 -64.05
C PHE A 155 -9.35 -51.57 -63.60
N ILE A 156 -9.91 -51.78 -62.40
CA ILE A 156 -11.20 -52.49 -62.15
C ILE A 156 -11.44 -53.88 -62.80
N MET A 157 -11.33 -54.93 -61.96
CA MET A 157 -12.36 -55.95 -61.61
C MET A 157 -13.08 -56.77 -62.71
N LEU A 158 -12.96 -58.12 -62.70
CA LEU A 158 -14.06 -59.11 -62.50
C LEU A 158 -13.66 -60.61 -62.70
N SER A 159 -14.32 -61.50 -61.95
CA SER A 159 -14.74 -62.90 -62.21
C SER A 159 -13.85 -64.00 -62.86
N SER A 160 -13.76 -65.13 -62.14
CA SER A 160 -13.91 -66.55 -62.56
C SER A 160 -12.97 -67.29 -63.55
N ASP A 161 -12.62 -68.51 -63.10
CA ASP A 161 -12.52 -69.80 -63.81
C ASP A 161 -11.39 -70.14 -64.83
N SER A 162 -10.80 -71.31 -64.54
CA SER A 162 -10.28 -72.37 -65.42
C SER A 162 -9.11 -72.17 -66.43
N ASP A 163 -8.04 -72.92 -66.12
CA ASP A 163 -7.38 -73.93 -66.97
C ASP A 163 -6.44 -73.53 -68.13
N SER A 164 -5.61 -74.54 -68.46
CA SER A 164 -4.76 -74.77 -69.66
C SER A 164 -3.23 -74.57 -69.50
N GLU A 165 -2.35 -75.47 -69.98
CA GLU A 165 -2.45 -76.89 -70.43
C GLU A 165 -1.02 -77.44 -70.72
N SER A 166 -0.92 -78.66 -71.26
CA SER A 166 0.26 -79.27 -71.90
C SER A 166 1.42 -79.74 -71.00
N CYS A 167 2.13 -80.84 -71.29
CA CYS A 167 2.14 -81.68 -72.50
C CYS A 167 1.49 -83.07 -72.24
N ASN A 168 0.48 -83.46 -73.02
CA ASN A 168 0.56 -84.22 -74.29
C ASN A 168 1.01 -85.69 -74.15
N SER A 169 0.31 -86.71 -74.67
CA SER A 169 -1.01 -86.76 -75.33
C SER A 169 -1.63 -88.17 -75.29
N SER A 170 -2.95 -88.20 -75.29
CA SER A 170 -3.81 -89.16 -76.00
C SER A 170 -4.82 -88.31 -76.81
N PRO A 171 -5.55 -88.80 -77.83
CA PRO A 171 -5.68 -90.19 -78.30
C PRO A 171 -5.48 -90.38 -79.83
N ASN A 172 -5.59 -91.64 -80.28
CA ASN A 172 -6.20 -92.05 -81.56
C ASN A 172 -6.57 -93.54 -81.38
N ASP A 173 -7.72 -94.08 -81.78
CA ASP A 173 -8.43 -93.99 -83.07
C ASP A 173 -7.58 -94.35 -84.29
N HIS A 174 -7.54 -95.65 -84.63
CA HIS A 174 -8.46 -96.19 -85.66
C HIS A 174 -8.22 -97.67 -86.01
N SER A 175 -9.25 -98.28 -86.62
CA SER A 175 -9.16 -99.38 -87.61
C SER A 175 -8.48 -100.71 -87.23
N SER A 176 -9.32 -101.60 -86.66
CA SER A 176 -9.61 -102.92 -87.23
C SER A 176 -8.47 -103.80 -87.80
N SER A 177 -8.13 -104.86 -87.07
CA SER A 177 -8.27 -106.22 -87.62
C SER A 177 -8.31 -107.31 -86.54
N LEU A 178 -9.42 -108.07 -86.51
CA LEU A 178 -9.30 -109.51 -86.33
C LEU A 178 -8.81 -110.06 -87.68
N PRO A 179 -7.86 -111.02 -87.69
CA PRO A 179 -8.30 -112.40 -87.45
C PRO A 179 -7.37 -113.26 -86.58
N THR A 180 -7.95 -114.35 -86.10
CA THR A 180 -7.51 -115.77 -86.20
C THR A 180 -6.05 -116.08 -86.59
N ARG A 181 -5.56 -117.24 -86.10
CA ARG A 181 -4.29 -117.95 -86.40
C ARG A 181 -3.05 -117.39 -85.64
N ARG A 182 -2.19 -118.20 -85.01
CA ARG A 182 -2.03 -119.67 -85.02
C ARG A 182 -1.76 -120.29 -83.64
N MET A 183 -2.63 -121.21 -83.23
CA MET A 183 -2.23 -122.63 -83.27
C MET A 183 -2.29 -123.10 -84.73
N PRO A 184 -1.55 -124.14 -85.18
CA PRO A 184 -0.54 -124.94 -84.47
C PRO A 184 0.75 -125.06 -85.34
N LYS A 185 1.47 -126.19 -85.21
CA LYS A 185 2.33 -126.86 -86.23
C LYS A 185 3.78 -126.38 -86.40
N ASP A 186 4.76 -127.26 -86.67
CA ASP A 186 4.75 -128.74 -86.61
C ASP A 186 6.19 -129.31 -86.55
N MET A 187 6.30 -130.52 -85.95
CA MET A 187 6.97 -131.71 -86.50
C MET A 187 8.32 -131.60 -87.26
N ILE A 188 9.37 -132.18 -86.67
CA ILE A 188 10.57 -132.83 -87.29
C ILE A 188 11.39 -133.40 -86.11
N LEU A 189 11.83 -134.65 -86.01
CA LEU A 189 11.59 -135.92 -86.73
C LEU A 189 11.62 -137.00 -85.60
N ASN A 190 10.70 -137.95 -85.43
CA ASN A 190 10.25 -139.02 -86.34
C ASN A 190 11.36 -140.01 -86.77
N ILE A 191 11.65 -140.98 -85.90
CA ILE A 191 12.08 -142.36 -86.19
C ILE A 191 11.28 -143.24 -85.19
N GLU A 192 10.21 -143.90 -85.65
CA GLU A 192 10.12 -145.36 -85.89
C GLU A 192 10.12 -146.23 -84.60
N THR A 193 9.30 -147.28 -84.45
CA THR A 193 8.27 -147.83 -85.36
C THR A 193 7.12 -148.45 -84.56
N GLU A 194 5.90 -148.28 -85.05
CA GLU A 194 4.78 -149.18 -84.76
C GLU A 194 4.45 -149.94 -86.05
N LEU A 195 4.45 -151.28 -85.99
CA LEU A 195 3.94 -152.17 -87.03
C LEU A 195 2.86 -153.03 -86.35
N SER A 196 1.57 -152.90 -86.65
CA SER A 196 0.85 -152.86 -87.94
C SER A 196 0.85 -154.20 -88.69
N GLY A 197 -0.36 -154.66 -89.04
CA GLY A 197 -0.61 -155.40 -90.28
C GLY A 197 -0.51 -156.92 -90.26
N MET A 198 -1.66 -157.57 -90.03
CA MET A 198 -2.21 -158.67 -90.85
C MET A 198 -1.32 -159.86 -91.33
N GLU A 199 -1.84 -161.07 -91.03
CA GLU A 199 -2.13 -162.14 -92.02
C GLU A 199 -1.00 -163.12 -92.45
N GLY A 200 -1.39 -164.35 -92.83
CA GLY A 200 -0.51 -165.47 -93.26
C GLY A 200 0.11 -166.28 -92.10
N VAL A 201 -0.29 -167.50 -91.71
CA VAL A 201 -0.78 -168.74 -92.40
C VAL A 201 0.36 -169.54 -93.07
N VAL A 202 0.19 -170.88 -93.16
CA VAL A 202 1.19 -171.94 -93.51
C VAL A 202 2.06 -172.28 -92.29
N ASP A 203 1.74 -173.25 -91.42
CA ASP A 203 1.02 -174.53 -91.53
C ASP A 203 1.70 -175.64 -92.35
N LEU A 204 1.94 -176.78 -91.67
CA LEU A 204 2.02 -178.12 -92.25
C LEU A 204 1.24 -179.11 -91.35
N THR A 205 -0.08 -179.01 -91.43
CA THR A 205 -1.05 -180.10 -91.58
C THR A 205 -0.46 -181.52 -91.80
N LYS A 206 -1.15 -182.59 -91.39
CA LYS A 206 -2.36 -183.07 -92.09
C LYS A 206 -3.31 -183.95 -91.27
N HIS A 207 -4.58 -183.85 -91.63
CA HIS A 207 -5.62 -184.86 -91.44
C HIS A 207 -5.36 -186.10 -92.33
N ASP A 208 -5.72 -187.27 -91.79
CA ASP A 208 -6.51 -188.34 -92.39
C ASP A 208 -6.44 -188.75 -93.89
N HIS A 209 -6.25 -190.08 -94.02
CA HIS A 209 -7.11 -191.04 -94.76
C HIS A 209 -6.87 -191.43 -96.23
N THR A 210 -7.04 -192.77 -96.41
CA THR A 210 -7.45 -193.56 -97.61
C THR A 210 -6.47 -193.94 -98.74
N ASN A 211 -6.24 -195.26 -98.80
CA ASN A 211 -6.27 -196.18 -99.95
C ASN A 211 -5.02 -196.53 -100.79
N ASP A 212 -4.84 -197.86 -100.92
CA ASP A 212 -4.37 -198.66 -102.07
C ASP A 212 -3.02 -198.27 -102.75
N THR A 213 -2.02 -199.16 -102.96
CA THR A 213 -1.91 -200.65 -102.97
C THR A 213 -0.39 -201.05 -103.02
N LYS A 214 0.17 -202.28 -103.06
CA LYS A 214 -0.23 -203.73 -103.10
C LYS A 214 1.02 -204.65 -102.97
N LYS A 215 1.11 -205.51 -101.93
CA LYS A 215 2.10 -206.62 -101.71
C LYS A 215 3.60 -206.20 -101.55
N MET A 216 4.51 -206.90 -100.84
CA MET A 216 4.48 -208.16 -100.06
C MET A 216 5.62 -208.25 -98.99
N VAL A 217 5.31 -208.69 -97.75
CA VAL A 217 6.16 -209.42 -96.74
C VAL A 217 7.29 -208.72 -95.90
N ASP A 218 7.04 -208.69 -94.58
CA ASP A 218 7.86 -208.86 -93.32
C ASP A 218 9.10 -208.03 -92.84
N ASN A 219 8.81 -207.20 -91.81
CA ASN A 219 9.36 -207.19 -90.41
C ASN A 219 10.71 -206.50 -89.98
N GLY A 220 10.66 -205.67 -88.92
CA GLY A 220 11.82 -205.21 -88.08
C GLY A 220 12.04 -203.68 -87.87
N ARG A 221 12.24 -203.17 -86.62
CA ARG A 221 12.65 -201.77 -86.24
C ARG A 221 13.19 -201.67 -84.78
N TYR A 222 14.20 -200.82 -84.48
CA TYR A 222 14.43 -200.23 -83.11
C TYR A 222 15.46 -199.06 -82.96
N GLU A 223 16.50 -198.95 -83.81
CA GLU A 223 17.78 -198.25 -83.51
C GLU A 223 17.75 -196.74 -83.15
N GLU A 224 16.83 -195.95 -83.70
CA GLU A 224 17.12 -194.53 -84.03
C GLU A 224 16.98 -193.51 -82.85
N MET A 225 16.44 -193.92 -81.70
CA MET A 225 16.01 -192.98 -80.64
C MET A 225 17.16 -192.26 -79.89
N LEU A 226 18.32 -192.89 -79.75
CA LEU A 226 19.35 -192.49 -78.75
C LEU A 226 19.97 -191.09 -78.96
N LYS A 227 20.08 -190.61 -80.21
CA LYS A 227 20.84 -189.37 -80.52
C LYS A 227 20.25 -188.09 -79.93
N ARG A 228 18.97 -188.06 -79.53
CA ARG A 228 18.30 -186.85 -79.03
C ARG A 228 18.59 -186.49 -77.57
N ILE A 229 19.16 -187.39 -76.77
CA ILE A 229 19.30 -187.18 -75.32
C ILE A 229 20.50 -186.27 -75.00
N SER A 230 21.66 -186.59 -75.57
CA SER A 230 22.94 -185.90 -75.28
C SER A 230 22.89 -184.38 -75.48
N THR A 231 22.17 -183.89 -76.49
CA THR A 231 22.10 -182.46 -76.83
C THR A 231 21.36 -181.58 -75.80
N TYR A 232 20.65 -182.17 -74.83
CA TYR A 232 19.99 -181.43 -73.75
C TYR A 232 20.87 -181.22 -72.51
N GLU A 233 21.87 -182.08 -72.27
CA GLU A 233 22.67 -182.05 -71.04
C GLU A 233 23.64 -180.84 -71.00
N GLU A 234 24.25 -180.51 -72.13
CA GLU A 234 25.18 -179.36 -72.23
C GLU A 234 24.48 -178.02 -71.98
N GLN A 235 23.25 -177.86 -72.48
CA GLN A 235 22.46 -176.63 -72.33
C GLN A 235 22.12 -176.35 -70.85
N LEU A 236 21.94 -177.40 -70.05
CA LEU A 236 21.66 -177.30 -68.62
C LEU A 236 22.86 -176.73 -67.83
N MET A 237 24.09 -177.07 -68.23
CA MET A 237 25.32 -176.60 -67.57
C MET A 237 25.56 -175.10 -67.79
N VAL A 238 25.37 -174.60 -69.02
CA VAL A 238 25.50 -173.16 -69.34
C VAL A 238 24.48 -172.33 -68.55
N SER A 239 23.26 -172.85 -68.37
CA SER A 239 22.22 -172.19 -67.57
C SER A 239 22.62 -172.04 -66.10
N LYS A 240 23.11 -173.12 -65.46
CA LYS A 240 23.56 -173.10 -64.05
C LYS A 240 24.70 -172.10 -63.80
N GLN A 241 25.63 -171.95 -64.73
CA GLN A 241 26.75 -171.01 -64.57
C GLN A 241 26.29 -169.54 -64.60
N LYS A 242 25.32 -169.21 -65.45
CA LYS A 242 24.71 -167.86 -65.51
C LYS A 242 23.94 -167.51 -64.24
N LEU A 243 23.23 -168.49 -63.65
CA LEU A 243 22.46 -168.29 -62.42
C LEU A 243 23.35 -167.75 -61.29
N LYS A 244 24.49 -168.40 -61.01
CA LYS A 244 25.43 -167.97 -59.97
C LYS A 244 25.92 -166.53 -60.15
N PHE A 245 26.26 -166.16 -61.39
CA PHE A 245 26.73 -164.80 -61.68
C PHE A 245 25.65 -163.76 -61.36
N SER A 246 24.37 -164.07 -61.65
CA SER A 246 23.25 -163.21 -61.27
C SER A 246 22.98 -163.18 -59.75
N GLU A 247 23.23 -164.27 -59.02
CA GLU A 247 23.11 -164.29 -57.54
C GLU A 247 24.17 -163.40 -56.88
N GLU A 248 25.42 -163.43 -57.38
CA GLU A 248 26.49 -162.54 -56.92
C GLU A 248 26.22 -161.06 -57.28
N GLU A 249 25.67 -160.79 -58.47
CA GLU A 249 25.21 -159.45 -58.88
C GLU A 249 24.13 -158.91 -57.94
N ILE A 250 23.11 -159.73 -57.62
CA ILE A 250 22.03 -159.39 -56.68
C ILE A 250 22.59 -159.12 -55.28
N ALA A 251 23.57 -159.91 -54.81
CA ALA A 251 24.21 -159.69 -53.51
C ALA A 251 24.98 -158.34 -53.48
N ARG A 252 25.69 -158.00 -54.57
CA ARG A 252 26.39 -156.73 -54.76
C ARG A 252 25.40 -155.56 -54.64
N MET A 253 24.36 -155.57 -55.48
CA MET A 253 23.30 -154.56 -55.53
C MET A 253 22.60 -154.38 -54.19
N LYS A 254 22.32 -155.47 -53.46
CA LYS A 254 21.67 -155.42 -52.14
C LYS A 254 22.56 -154.81 -51.04
N SER A 255 23.88 -154.87 -51.20
CA SER A 255 24.83 -154.17 -50.31
C SER A 255 24.91 -152.67 -50.60
N GLU A 256 24.79 -152.28 -51.87
CA GLU A 256 24.76 -150.88 -52.30
C GLU A 256 23.43 -150.21 -51.97
N GLN A 257 22.31 -150.95 -52.13
CA GLN A 257 20.99 -150.51 -51.68
C GLN A 257 21.02 -150.09 -50.20
N LYS A 258 21.62 -150.89 -49.31
CA LYS A 258 21.78 -150.53 -47.88
C LYS A 258 22.69 -149.33 -47.64
N LYS A 259 23.72 -149.11 -48.46
CA LYS A 259 24.57 -147.91 -48.38
C LYS A 259 23.78 -146.68 -48.79
N ASN A 260 23.02 -146.76 -49.88
CA ASN A 260 22.17 -145.68 -50.38
C ASN A 260 21.03 -145.36 -49.40
N GLU A 261 20.44 -146.38 -48.76
CA GLU A 261 19.44 -146.26 -47.70
C GLU A 261 20.02 -145.56 -46.44
N SER A 262 21.26 -145.88 -46.05
CA SER A 262 21.97 -145.16 -44.98
C SER A 262 22.35 -143.72 -45.36
N LEU A 263 22.71 -143.48 -46.61
CA LEU A 263 22.96 -142.13 -47.14
C LEU A 263 21.68 -141.30 -47.20
N LEU A 264 20.54 -141.89 -47.57
CA LEU A 264 19.23 -141.24 -47.58
C LEU A 264 18.82 -140.75 -46.20
N VAL A 265 19.02 -141.55 -45.15
CA VAL A 265 18.78 -141.15 -43.75
C VAL A 265 19.69 -139.99 -43.33
N LYS A 266 20.97 -140.01 -43.73
CA LYS A 266 21.89 -138.89 -43.47
C LYS A 266 21.52 -137.64 -44.26
N LEU A 267 21.07 -137.78 -45.51
CA LEU A 267 20.61 -136.68 -46.34
C LEU A 267 19.39 -136.01 -45.69
N GLY A 268 18.38 -136.79 -45.27
CA GLY A 268 17.22 -136.29 -44.53
C GLY A 268 17.57 -135.65 -43.17
N SER A 269 18.62 -136.13 -42.49
CA SER A 269 19.13 -135.49 -41.27
C SER A 269 19.82 -134.14 -41.54
N ILE A 270 20.47 -133.99 -42.70
CA ILE A 270 21.06 -132.71 -43.12
C ILE A 270 19.97 -131.77 -43.65
N GLU A 271 18.97 -132.29 -44.35
CA GLU A 271 17.84 -131.56 -44.91
C GLU A 271 16.93 -131.00 -43.80
N THR A 272 16.70 -131.76 -42.72
CA THR A 272 16.00 -131.26 -41.52
C THR A 272 16.84 -130.24 -40.73
N GLN A 273 18.16 -130.38 -40.67
CA GLN A 273 19.05 -129.35 -40.09
C GLN A 273 19.09 -128.07 -40.94
N LEU A 274 19.12 -128.21 -42.27
CA LEU A 274 19.06 -127.11 -43.23
C LEU A 274 17.74 -126.36 -43.10
N GLU A 275 16.62 -127.07 -43.00
CA GLU A 275 15.30 -126.47 -42.80
C GLU A 275 15.16 -125.83 -41.40
N SER A 276 15.80 -126.39 -40.35
CA SER A 276 15.88 -125.72 -39.03
C SER A 276 16.64 -124.40 -39.12
N ALA A 277 17.87 -124.42 -39.63
CA ALA A 277 18.71 -123.22 -39.78
C ALA A 277 18.06 -122.17 -40.69
N LYS A 278 17.35 -122.59 -41.74
CA LYS A 278 16.55 -121.73 -42.63
C LYS A 278 15.36 -121.09 -41.91
N ASN A 279 14.69 -121.81 -41.00
CA ASN A 279 13.64 -121.24 -40.15
C ASN A 279 14.20 -120.33 -39.05
N GLU A 280 15.37 -120.63 -38.48
CA GLU A 280 16.08 -119.76 -37.54
C GLU A 280 16.52 -118.45 -38.21
N ILE A 281 17.12 -118.50 -39.42
CA ILE A 281 17.44 -117.33 -40.25
C ILE A 281 16.18 -116.51 -40.52
N LYS A 282 15.07 -117.15 -40.89
CA LYS A 282 13.78 -116.47 -41.14
C LYS A 282 13.23 -115.79 -39.88
N MET A 283 13.39 -116.40 -38.70
CA MET A 283 13.02 -115.78 -37.41
C MET A 283 13.93 -114.59 -37.08
N HIS A 284 15.24 -114.71 -37.32
CA HIS A 284 16.18 -113.60 -37.16
C HIS A 284 15.94 -112.46 -38.16
N GLU A 285 15.53 -112.74 -39.39
CA GLU A 285 15.16 -111.72 -40.37
C GLU A 285 13.87 -110.99 -39.96
N VAL A 286 12.85 -111.72 -39.49
CA VAL A 286 11.64 -111.08 -38.92
C VAL A 286 12.01 -110.21 -37.71
N HIS A 287 12.89 -110.67 -36.82
CA HIS A 287 13.35 -109.87 -35.68
C HIS A 287 14.16 -108.64 -36.11
N LEU A 288 15.08 -108.76 -37.09
CA LEU A 288 15.81 -107.64 -37.65
C LEU A 288 14.84 -106.62 -38.30
N GLN A 289 13.77 -107.09 -38.95
CA GLN A 289 12.72 -106.21 -39.45
C GLN A 289 11.88 -105.58 -38.32
N THR A 290 11.75 -106.16 -37.12
CA THR A 290 11.11 -105.47 -35.98
C THR A 290 12.03 -104.44 -35.35
N GLU A 291 13.32 -104.73 -35.21
CA GLU A 291 14.29 -103.76 -34.69
C GLU A 291 14.52 -102.61 -35.67
N ASN A 292 14.61 -102.86 -36.98
CA ASN A 292 14.67 -101.80 -37.98
C ASN A 292 13.44 -100.88 -37.94
N ARG A 293 12.23 -101.41 -37.71
CA ARG A 293 11.02 -100.58 -37.51
C ARG A 293 11.12 -99.71 -36.25
N LYS A 294 11.64 -100.24 -35.14
CA LYS A 294 11.91 -99.46 -33.91
C LYS A 294 12.97 -98.39 -34.15
N VAL A 295 14.06 -98.71 -34.86
CA VAL A 295 15.11 -97.75 -35.21
C VAL A 295 14.52 -96.62 -36.07
N SER A 296 13.70 -96.92 -37.08
CA SER A 296 12.99 -95.89 -37.86
C SER A 296 12.04 -95.05 -37.01
N GLN A 297 11.33 -95.65 -36.04
CA GLN A 297 10.47 -94.91 -35.10
C GLN A 297 11.27 -93.99 -34.18
N LEU A 298 12.35 -94.47 -33.59
CA LEU A 298 13.27 -93.68 -32.75
C LEU A 298 13.93 -92.56 -33.55
N GLN A 299 14.35 -92.82 -34.79
CA GLN A 299 14.95 -91.83 -35.66
C GLN A 299 13.93 -90.75 -36.07
N MET A 300 12.67 -91.12 -36.31
CA MET A 300 11.58 -90.17 -36.53
C MET A 300 11.28 -89.33 -35.27
N GLN A 301 11.33 -89.93 -34.08
CA GLN A 301 11.20 -89.20 -32.80
C GLN A 301 12.37 -88.24 -32.58
N ILE A 302 13.61 -88.65 -32.89
CA ILE A 302 14.79 -87.78 -32.84
C ILE A 302 14.59 -86.58 -33.75
N SER A 303 14.19 -86.75 -35.02
CA SER A 303 13.99 -85.61 -35.93
C SER A 303 12.82 -84.70 -35.56
N VAL A 304 11.81 -85.20 -34.83
CA VAL A 304 10.78 -84.34 -34.23
C VAL A 304 11.36 -83.53 -33.07
N LEU A 305 12.08 -84.17 -32.14
CA LEU A 305 12.72 -83.50 -31.00
C LEU A 305 13.81 -82.51 -31.43
N GLU A 306 14.52 -82.77 -32.53
CA GLU A 306 15.47 -81.84 -33.16
C GLU A 306 14.76 -80.60 -33.70
N ALA A 307 13.60 -80.76 -34.35
CA ALA A 307 12.80 -79.65 -34.85
C ALA A 307 12.14 -78.83 -33.72
N GLU A 308 11.62 -79.49 -32.68
CA GLU A 308 11.09 -78.86 -31.48
C GLU A 308 12.20 -78.06 -30.76
N LEU A 309 13.37 -78.66 -30.54
CA LEU A 309 14.54 -77.99 -29.95
C LEU A 309 14.99 -76.77 -30.77
N GLU A 310 14.94 -76.83 -32.10
CA GLU A 310 15.27 -75.67 -32.94
C GLU A 310 14.19 -74.58 -32.87
N SER A 311 12.91 -74.93 -32.78
CA SER A 311 11.83 -73.95 -32.59
C SER A 311 11.88 -73.26 -31.22
N GLU A 312 12.29 -73.97 -30.17
CA GLU A 312 12.52 -73.40 -28.84
C GLU A 312 13.77 -72.50 -28.81
N LYS A 313 14.87 -72.87 -29.50
CA LYS A 313 16.03 -71.97 -29.65
C LYS A 313 15.63 -70.64 -30.31
N ASN A 314 14.84 -70.69 -31.38
CA ASN A 314 14.40 -69.48 -32.09
C ASN A 314 13.52 -68.60 -31.19
N GLN A 315 12.55 -69.18 -30.46
CA GLN A 315 11.79 -68.43 -29.45
C GLN A 315 12.68 -67.81 -28.36
N VAL A 316 13.72 -68.51 -27.90
CA VAL A 316 14.69 -67.98 -26.93
C VAL A 316 15.51 -66.83 -27.53
N LEU A 317 15.86 -66.87 -28.82
CA LEU A 317 16.52 -65.76 -29.51
C LEU A 317 15.59 -64.53 -29.66
N ASP A 318 14.34 -64.73 -30.07
CA ASP A 318 13.33 -63.66 -30.17
C ASP A 318 13.10 -62.97 -28.81
N LEU A 319 13.07 -63.75 -27.72
CA LEU A 319 12.98 -63.24 -26.35
C LEU A 319 14.27 -62.53 -25.90
N GLN A 320 15.45 -62.99 -26.33
CA GLN A 320 16.73 -62.30 -26.07
C GLN A 320 16.81 -60.96 -26.81
N GLU A 321 16.44 -60.88 -28.09
CA GLU A 321 16.39 -59.62 -28.83
C GLU A 321 15.37 -58.66 -28.21
N SER A 322 14.18 -59.15 -27.86
CA SER A 322 13.17 -58.36 -27.12
C SER A 322 13.73 -57.83 -25.79
N THR A 323 14.48 -58.64 -25.05
CA THR A 323 15.13 -58.24 -23.78
C THR A 323 16.21 -57.19 -24.00
N ILE A 324 17.04 -57.33 -25.05
CA ILE A 324 18.06 -56.35 -25.43
C ILE A 324 17.39 -55.01 -25.77
N LYS A 325 16.29 -55.02 -26.52
CA LYS A 325 15.52 -53.82 -26.84
C LYS A 325 14.96 -53.15 -25.58
N TYR A 326 14.26 -53.87 -24.71
CA TYR A 326 13.71 -53.28 -23.49
C TYR A 326 14.81 -52.75 -22.55
N ASN A 327 15.98 -53.38 -22.50
CA ASN A 327 17.13 -52.84 -21.75
C ASN A 327 17.67 -51.53 -22.35
N ALA A 328 17.63 -51.36 -23.68
CA ALA A 328 17.99 -50.10 -24.33
C ALA A 328 16.94 -49.00 -24.07
N ASP A 329 15.64 -49.34 -24.18
CA ASP A 329 14.53 -48.42 -23.85
C ASP A 329 14.59 -47.95 -22.38
N VAL A 330 14.99 -48.84 -21.45
CA VAL A 330 15.23 -48.51 -20.04
C VAL A 330 16.46 -47.62 -19.87
N ALA A 331 17.58 -47.90 -20.54
CA ALA A 331 18.77 -47.07 -20.45
C ALA A 331 18.55 -45.64 -20.99
N GLU A 332 17.71 -45.47 -22.02
CA GLU A 332 17.28 -44.14 -22.49
C GLU A 332 16.41 -43.42 -21.45
N ARG A 333 15.45 -44.13 -20.83
CA ARG A 333 14.63 -43.59 -19.72
C ARG A 333 15.49 -43.17 -18.53
N ASP A 334 16.46 -43.98 -18.11
CA ASP A 334 17.35 -43.67 -16.99
C ASP A 334 18.24 -42.45 -17.27
N TYR A 335 18.69 -42.28 -18.52
CA TYR A 335 19.41 -41.07 -18.96
C TYR A 335 18.50 -39.83 -18.97
N GLU A 336 17.25 -39.97 -19.45
CA GLU A 336 16.25 -38.91 -19.43
C GLU A 336 15.89 -38.48 -17.99
N ILE A 337 15.68 -39.45 -17.09
CA ILE A 337 15.46 -39.24 -15.65
C ILE A 337 16.68 -38.54 -15.02
N SER A 338 17.90 -38.98 -15.33
CA SER A 338 19.13 -38.37 -14.81
C SER A 338 19.26 -36.90 -15.25
N LYS A 339 18.96 -36.61 -16.52
CA LYS A 339 18.97 -35.24 -17.08
C LYS A 339 17.89 -34.36 -16.44
N LEU A 340 16.68 -34.87 -16.25
CA LEU A 340 15.59 -34.14 -15.57
C LEU A 340 15.91 -33.91 -14.09
N THR A 341 16.57 -34.86 -13.43
CA THR A 341 17.01 -34.73 -12.04
C THR A 341 18.08 -33.64 -11.91
N ALA A 342 19.07 -33.59 -12.82
CA ALA A 342 20.06 -32.51 -12.85
C ALA A 342 19.41 -31.13 -13.05
N ALA A 343 18.50 -30.99 -14.02
CA ALA A 343 17.78 -29.74 -14.26
C ALA A 343 16.89 -29.32 -13.07
N LEU A 344 16.35 -30.28 -12.31
CA LEU A 344 15.61 -30.01 -11.07
C LEU A 344 16.53 -29.55 -9.94
N CYS A 345 17.74 -30.12 -9.82
CA CYS A 345 18.77 -29.62 -8.90
C CYS A 345 19.17 -28.19 -9.26
N ASP A 346 19.54 -27.91 -10.51
CA ASP A 346 19.88 -26.57 -11.00
C ASP A 346 18.77 -25.56 -10.68
N ALA A 347 17.50 -25.90 -10.98
CA ALA A 347 16.36 -25.05 -10.65
C ALA A 347 16.21 -24.82 -9.14
N SER A 348 16.40 -25.85 -8.31
CA SER A 348 16.30 -25.74 -6.85
C SER A 348 17.40 -24.87 -6.24
N GLU A 349 18.63 -24.92 -6.77
CA GLU A 349 19.74 -24.06 -6.34
C GLU A 349 19.50 -22.60 -6.74
N ASN A 350 19.00 -22.36 -7.96
CA ASN A 350 18.60 -21.02 -8.39
C ASN A 350 17.51 -20.45 -7.47
N PHE A 351 16.42 -21.18 -7.20
CA PHE A 351 15.37 -20.74 -6.26
C PHE A 351 15.89 -20.53 -4.84
N ALA A 352 16.81 -21.36 -4.35
CA ALA A 352 17.45 -21.16 -3.05
C ALA A 352 18.29 -19.86 -3.01
N SER A 353 18.99 -19.54 -4.11
CA SER A 353 19.77 -18.30 -4.23
C SER A 353 18.89 -17.05 -4.33
N GLU A 354 17.77 -17.12 -5.07
CA GLU A 354 16.78 -16.03 -5.16
C GLU A 354 16.10 -15.81 -3.81
N LYS A 355 15.71 -16.89 -3.12
CA LYS A 355 15.16 -16.84 -1.77
C LYS A 355 16.12 -16.14 -0.80
N ALA A 356 17.40 -16.52 -0.79
CA ALA A 356 18.40 -15.91 0.08
C ALA A 356 18.63 -14.40 -0.24
N GLN A 357 18.56 -14.02 -1.52
CA GLN A 357 18.60 -12.61 -1.93
C GLN A 357 17.35 -11.84 -1.46
N LEU A 358 16.16 -12.44 -1.55
CA LEU A 358 14.92 -11.84 -1.06
C LEU A 358 14.92 -11.70 0.48
N GLU A 359 15.34 -12.73 1.20
CA GLU A 359 15.48 -12.70 2.66
C GLU A 359 16.47 -11.60 3.10
N SER A 360 17.65 -11.52 2.47
CA SER A 360 18.62 -10.44 2.69
C SER A 360 18.02 -9.06 2.40
N ARG A 361 17.29 -8.90 1.29
CA ARG A 361 16.64 -7.64 0.92
C ARG A 361 15.52 -7.25 1.89
N ILE A 362 14.79 -8.22 2.44
CA ILE A 362 13.79 -8.00 3.49
C ILE A 362 14.48 -7.53 4.78
N SER A 363 15.57 -8.17 5.22
CA SER A 363 16.34 -7.72 6.38
C SER A 363 16.85 -6.29 6.24
N ASN A 364 17.44 -5.93 5.08
CA ASN A 364 17.89 -4.57 4.78
C ASN A 364 16.73 -3.55 4.78
N LEU A 365 15.53 -3.94 4.33
CA LEU A 365 14.35 -3.09 4.35
C LEU A 365 13.79 -2.89 5.75
N LEU A 366 13.84 -3.92 6.61
CA LEU A 366 13.43 -3.85 8.02
C LEU A 366 14.40 -3.01 8.85
N GLU A 367 15.72 -3.16 8.67
CA GLU A 367 16.71 -2.30 9.31
C GLU A 367 16.52 -0.82 8.88
N ARG A 368 16.24 -0.58 7.60
CA ARG A 368 15.93 0.77 7.13
C ARG A 368 14.58 1.29 7.66
N LEU A 369 13.60 0.42 7.92
CA LEU A 369 12.33 0.79 8.54
C LEU A 369 12.57 1.31 9.96
N THR A 370 13.24 0.52 10.81
CA THR A 370 13.49 0.90 12.22
C THR A 370 14.33 2.18 12.36
N ILE A 371 15.25 2.43 11.42
CA ILE A 371 16.00 3.68 11.34
C ILE A 371 15.10 4.89 10.97
N GLN A 372 14.07 4.72 10.13
CA GLN A 372 13.10 5.80 9.88
C GLN A 372 12.09 5.96 11.03
N GLU A 373 11.65 4.86 11.67
CA GLU A 373 10.76 4.89 12.82
C GLU A 373 11.40 5.69 13.98
N ALA A 374 12.61 5.31 14.40
CA ALA A 374 13.36 6.03 15.45
C ALA A 374 13.63 7.50 15.10
N ARG A 375 13.81 7.83 13.81
CA ARG A 375 13.95 9.22 13.35
C ARG A 375 12.62 9.99 13.37
N THR A 376 11.51 9.29 13.21
CA THR A 376 10.17 9.90 13.31
C THR A 376 9.87 10.23 14.77
N GLU A 377 10.16 9.29 15.69
CA GLU A 377 10.14 9.53 17.14
C GLU A 377 11.03 10.72 17.55
N GLU A 378 12.23 10.85 16.99
CA GLU A 378 13.12 12.00 17.23
C GLU A 378 12.45 13.34 16.83
N TRP A 379 11.83 13.41 15.66
CA TRP A 379 11.12 14.61 15.20
C TRP A 379 9.85 14.90 16.00
N GLU A 380 9.13 13.87 16.47
CA GLU A 380 7.96 14.03 17.34
C GLU A 380 8.35 14.62 18.71
N LEU A 381 9.43 14.13 19.32
CA LEU A 381 9.99 14.69 20.56
C LEU A 381 10.49 16.13 20.39
N GLN A 382 11.12 16.46 19.26
CA GLN A 382 11.50 17.84 18.94
C GLN A 382 10.26 18.75 18.76
N CYS A 383 9.22 18.27 18.09
CA CYS A 383 7.95 18.98 17.97
C CYS A 383 7.28 19.21 19.34
N GLU A 384 7.31 18.23 20.24
CA GLU A 384 6.78 18.38 21.61
C GLU A 384 7.57 19.40 22.44
N SER A 385 8.91 19.40 22.37
CA SER A 385 9.75 20.41 23.05
C SER A 385 9.38 21.82 22.59
N LEU A 386 9.35 22.05 21.27
CA LEU A 386 9.01 23.35 20.69
C LEU A 386 7.57 23.76 21.02
N ALA A 387 6.62 22.83 21.02
CA ALA A 387 5.24 23.11 21.44
C ALA A 387 5.15 23.51 22.92
N ASN A 388 6.00 22.96 23.79
CA ASN A 388 6.05 23.31 25.21
C ASN A 388 6.79 24.65 25.46
N GLU A 389 7.85 24.93 24.71
CA GLU A 389 8.51 26.25 24.68
C GLU A 389 7.54 27.36 24.24
N ILE A 390 6.74 27.12 23.19
CA ILE A 390 5.70 28.06 22.72
C ILE A 390 4.66 28.32 23.83
N LYS A 391 4.11 27.27 24.46
CA LYS A 391 3.17 27.43 25.59
C LYS A 391 3.77 28.26 26.73
N GLN A 392 5.05 28.06 27.05
CA GLN A 392 5.75 28.83 28.09
C GLN A 392 5.94 30.30 27.67
N CYS A 393 6.33 30.57 26.42
CA CYS A 393 6.40 31.92 25.88
C CYS A 393 5.04 32.64 25.89
N GLU A 394 3.95 31.95 25.57
CA GLU A 394 2.59 32.49 25.65
C GLU A 394 2.15 32.79 27.08
N ALA A 395 2.44 31.88 28.03
CA ALA A 395 2.18 32.11 29.45
C ALA A 395 2.92 33.35 29.98
N ASN A 396 4.23 33.45 29.69
CA ASN A 396 5.06 34.60 30.07
C ASN A 396 4.59 35.91 29.42
N LYS A 397 4.18 35.87 28.15
CA LYS A 397 3.60 37.02 27.43
C LYS A 397 2.28 37.48 28.06
N ASN A 398 1.41 36.55 28.43
CA ASN A 398 0.14 36.84 29.10
C ASN A 398 0.36 37.36 30.54
N GLU A 399 1.42 36.93 31.22
CA GLU A 399 1.85 37.52 32.49
C GLU A 399 2.36 38.95 32.36
N MET A 400 3.27 39.19 31.41
CA MET A 400 3.77 40.54 31.13
C MET A 400 2.63 41.49 30.74
N LYS A 401 1.64 41.02 29.97
CA LYS A 401 0.43 41.78 29.64
C LYS A 401 -0.38 42.13 30.89
N ARG A 402 -0.68 41.16 31.76
CA ARG A 402 -1.39 41.40 33.04
C ARG A 402 -0.65 42.40 33.93
N MET A 403 0.68 42.32 34.00
CA MET A 403 1.50 43.26 34.78
C MET A 403 1.47 44.67 34.18
N HIS A 404 1.47 44.80 32.85
CA HIS A 404 1.35 46.10 32.18
C HIS A 404 -0.03 46.72 32.38
N GLU A 405 -1.10 45.94 32.24
CA GLU A 405 -2.49 46.36 32.47
C GLU A 405 -2.70 46.83 33.92
N ALA A 406 -2.11 46.12 34.90
CA ALA A 406 -2.17 46.52 36.31
C ALA A 406 -1.42 47.83 36.60
N LEU A 407 -0.27 48.06 35.96
CA LEU A 407 0.47 49.34 36.07
C LEU A 407 -0.27 50.49 35.37
N GLU A 408 -0.90 50.23 34.23
CA GLU A 408 -1.70 51.23 33.52
C GLU A 408 -2.91 51.69 34.35
N VAL A 409 -3.64 50.75 34.98
CA VAL A 409 -4.71 51.08 35.93
C VAL A 409 -4.17 51.85 37.13
N SER A 410 -3.05 51.43 37.73
CA SER A 410 -2.45 52.15 38.87
C SER A 410 -2.07 53.60 38.53
N TRP A 411 -1.59 53.87 37.32
CA TRP A 411 -1.30 55.24 36.87
C TRP A 411 -2.56 56.03 36.51
N GLN A 412 -3.62 55.38 36.03
CA GLN A 412 -4.92 56.01 35.82
C GLN A 412 -5.54 56.43 37.17
N ASP A 413 -5.54 55.55 38.17
CA ASP A 413 -5.99 55.83 39.54
C ASP A 413 -5.20 57.00 40.17
N GLU A 414 -3.86 57.01 40.02
CA GLU A 414 -3.00 58.12 40.48
C GLU A 414 -3.34 59.44 39.79
N ILE A 415 -3.56 59.43 38.47
CA ILE A 415 -3.92 60.63 37.69
C ILE A 415 -5.31 61.15 38.10
N GLU A 416 -6.29 60.27 38.30
CA GLU A 416 -7.64 60.66 38.74
C GLU A 416 -7.62 61.23 40.17
N ASN A 417 -6.89 60.61 41.11
CA ASN A 417 -6.71 61.17 42.45
C ASN A 417 -6.03 62.56 42.42
N MET A 418 -4.96 62.71 41.63
CA MET A 418 -4.27 64.00 41.48
C MET A 418 -5.16 65.06 40.82
N ALA A 419 -6.04 64.67 39.90
CA ALA A 419 -7.03 65.58 39.30
C ALA A 419 -8.10 66.02 40.31
N LEU A 420 -8.59 65.11 41.15
CA LEU A 420 -9.51 65.41 42.25
C LEU A 420 -8.86 66.37 43.28
N GLU A 421 -7.63 66.08 43.71
CA GLU A 421 -6.87 66.98 44.60
C GLU A 421 -6.69 68.38 44.00
N LEU A 422 -6.43 68.49 42.70
CA LEU A 422 -6.33 69.79 42.01
C LEU A 422 -7.67 70.51 41.93
N TYR A 423 -8.77 69.79 41.72
CA TYR A 423 -10.12 70.36 41.72
C TYR A 423 -10.50 70.91 43.11
N GLU A 424 -10.26 70.16 44.18
CA GLU A 424 -10.49 70.63 45.56
C GLU A 424 -9.62 71.85 45.92
N LYS A 425 -8.34 71.84 45.54
CA LYS A 425 -7.44 72.98 45.74
C LYS A 425 -7.88 74.21 44.95
N ASN A 426 -8.42 74.02 43.74
CA ASN A 426 -8.97 75.10 42.92
C ASN A 426 -10.23 75.71 43.57
N GLU A 427 -11.18 74.89 44.06
CA GLU A 427 -12.34 75.44 44.77
C GLU A 427 -11.99 76.09 46.10
N CYS A 428 -11.00 75.56 46.83
CA CYS A 428 -10.44 76.23 48.00
C CYS A 428 -9.87 77.62 47.64
N LEU A 429 -9.06 77.73 46.58
CA LEU A 429 -8.56 79.01 46.05
C LEU A 429 -9.69 79.95 45.60
N ASN A 430 -10.74 79.41 44.97
CA ASN A 430 -11.94 80.17 44.58
C ASN A 430 -12.64 80.80 45.81
N THR A 431 -12.80 80.05 46.92
CA THR A 431 -13.31 80.62 48.18
C THR A 431 -12.37 81.65 48.78
N LYS A 432 -11.05 81.42 48.75
CA LYS A 432 -10.06 82.38 49.30
C LYS A 432 -9.93 83.65 48.46
N ASN A 433 -10.16 83.60 47.16
CA ASN A 433 -10.23 84.81 46.34
C ASN A 433 -11.51 85.61 46.65
N LYS A 434 -12.66 84.95 46.84
CA LYS A 434 -13.90 85.61 47.31
C LYS A 434 -13.72 86.25 48.70
N ASP A 435 -12.97 85.60 49.60
CA ASP A 435 -12.58 86.19 50.91
C ASP A 435 -11.68 87.42 50.73
N LEU A 436 -10.69 87.34 49.86
CA LEU A 436 -9.75 88.43 49.57
C LEU A 436 -10.46 89.64 48.93
N ASP A 437 -11.36 89.43 47.97
CA ASP A 437 -12.09 90.50 47.30
C ASP A 437 -13.09 91.20 48.23
N ARG A 438 -13.68 90.47 49.19
CA ARG A 438 -14.45 91.04 50.30
C ARG A 438 -13.57 91.93 51.19
N LEU A 439 -12.38 91.47 51.57
CA LEU A 439 -11.43 92.24 52.39
C LEU A 439 -10.86 93.47 51.67
N LYS A 440 -10.68 93.43 50.34
CA LYS A 440 -10.34 94.62 49.54
C LYS A 440 -11.44 95.67 49.64
N LEU A 441 -12.69 95.28 49.44
CA LEU A 441 -13.84 96.19 49.50
C LEU A 441 -13.98 96.82 50.90
N GLU A 442 -13.84 96.01 51.96
CA GLU A 442 -13.84 96.49 53.36
C GLU A 442 -12.70 97.50 53.60
N TYR A 443 -11.49 97.20 53.13
CA TYR A 443 -10.34 98.09 53.23
C TYR A 443 -10.54 99.42 52.47
N ASP A 444 -11.10 99.37 51.26
CA ASP A 444 -11.39 100.56 50.46
C ASP A 444 -12.50 101.42 51.10
N THR A 445 -13.51 100.80 51.74
CA THR A 445 -14.49 101.56 52.54
C THR A 445 -13.87 102.22 53.76
N LEU A 446 -13.03 101.52 54.53
CA LEU A 446 -12.33 102.09 55.69
C LEU A 446 -11.33 103.18 55.28
N ARG A 447 -10.73 103.08 54.09
CA ARG A 447 -9.89 104.15 53.52
C ARG A 447 -10.74 105.39 53.20
N ALA A 448 -11.91 105.23 52.59
CA ALA A 448 -12.81 106.34 52.30
C ALA A 448 -13.31 107.03 53.58
N GLU A 449 -13.71 106.26 54.60
CA GLU A 449 -14.10 106.81 55.93
C GLU A 449 -12.94 107.58 56.59
N LYS A 450 -11.72 107.03 56.53
CA LYS A 450 -10.52 107.72 57.04
C LYS A 450 -10.28 109.04 56.31
N ASP A 451 -10.38 109.05 54.98
CA ASP A 451 -10.14 110.25 54.19
C ASP A 451 -11.24 111.31 54.40
N GLU A 452 -12.50 110.90 54.65
CA GLU A 452 -13.59 111.78 55.09
C GLU A 452 -13.33 112.37 56.48
N LEU A 453 -12.91 111.55 57.45
CA LEU A 453 -12.54 112.00 58.79
C LEU A 453 -11.32 112.92 58.76
N ASN A 454 -10.35 112.66 57.89
CA ASN A 454 -9.20 113.53 57.68
C ASN A 454 -9.59 114.88 57.05
N ALA A 455 -10.53 114.90 56.10
CA ALA A 455 -11.10 116.14 55.57
C ALA A 455 -11.86 116.94 56.65
N LYS A 456 -12.64 116.27 57.50
CA LYS A 456 -13.30 116.88 58.68
C LYS A 456 -12.29 117.43 59.70
N LEU A 457 -11.17 116.75 59.90
CA LEU A 457 -10.08 117.24 60.76
C LEU A 457 -9.40 118.47 60.15
N GLN A 458 -9.16 118.48 58.84
CA GLN A 458 -8.57 119.61 58.14
C GLN A 458 -9.48 120.86 58.17
N THR A 459 -10.81 120.72 58.01
CA THR A 459 -11.72 121.86 58.12
C THR A 459 -11.82 122.38 59.55
N LEU A 460 -11.88 121.51 60.56
CA LEU A 460 -11.85 121.93 61.97
C LEU A 460 -10.51 122.56 62.36
N SER A 461 -9.39 122.08 61.83
CA SER A 461 -8.06 122.68 62.05
C SER A 461 -7.92 124.03 61.35
N ALA A 462 -8.50 124.22 60.16
CA ALA A 462 -8.55 125.50 59.48
C ALA A 462 -9.39 126.52 60.26
N GLU A 463 -10.58 126.12 60.73
CA GLU A 463 -11.46 126.93 61.59
C GLU A 463 -10.77 127.30 62.91
N LEU A 464 -10.13 126.34 63.58
CA LEU A 464 -9.36 126.61 64.81
C LEU A 464 -8.22 127.59 64.53
N SER A 465 -7.47 127.45 63.43
CA SER A 465 -6.41 128.40 63.05
C SER A 465 -6.94 129.81 62.67
N PHE A 466 -8.21 129.93 62.32
CA PHE A 466 -8.90 131.20 62.08
C PHE A 466 -9.34 131.82 63.40
N GLN A 467 -9.88 131.01 64.33
CA GLN A 467 -10.23 131.43 65.68
C GLN A 467 -8.99 131.84 66.49
N GLU A 468 -7.88 131.09 66.45
CA GLU A 468 -6.59 131.49 67.04
C GLU A 468 -6.12 132.85 66.50
N ARG A 469 -6.26 133.09 65.19
CA ARG A 469 -5.87 134.35 64.55
C ARG A 469 -6.77 135.52 64.98
N GLN A 470 -8.07 135.27 65.15
CA GLN A 470 -9.01 136.23 65.70
C GLN A 470 -8.72 136.51 67.19
N VAL A 471 -8.37 135.49 67.98
CA VAL A 471 -7.94 135.66 69.37
C VAL A 471 -6.70 136.55 69.43
N LEU A 472 -5.65 136.22 68.67
CA LEU A 472 -4.42 137.03 68.57
C LEU A 472 -4.71 138.48 68.12
N GLU A 473 -5.64 138.70 67.18
CA GLU A 473 -6.08 140.05 66.79
C GLU A 473 -6.77 140.78 67.95
N THR A 474 -7.66 140.11 68.69
CA THR A 474 -8.30 140.70 69.87
C THR A 474 -7.34 140.92 71.03
N GLU A 475 -6.33 140.07 71.23
CA GLU A 475 -5.26 140.24 72.21
C GLU A 475 -4.36 141.42 71.83
N CYS A 476 -3.97 141.56 70.56
CA CYS A 476 -3.26 142.76 70.08
C CYS A 476 -4.07 144.04 70.32
N ARG A 477 -5.38 144.02 70.05
CA ARG A 477 -6.29 145.16 70.31
C ARG A 477 -6.45 145.44 71.81
N LEU A 478 -6.49 144.42 72.66
CA LEU A 478 -6.51 144.55 74.12
C LEU A 478 -5.18 145.10 74.65
N HIS A 479 -4.04 144.65 74.13
CA HIS A 479 -2.72 145.20 74.46
C HIS A 479 -2.58 146.66 74.01
N GLN A 480 -3.07 147.02 72.83
CA GLN A 480 -3.12 148.41 72.37
C GLN A 480 -3.96 149.25 73.34
N LEU A 481 -5.22 148.88 73.59
CA LEU A 481 -6.10 149.59 74.52
C LEU A 481 -5.51 149.65 75.94
N HIS A 482 -4.79 148.61 76.40
CA HIS A 482 -4.10 148.64 77.68
C HIS A 482 -2.94 149.65 77.67
N SER A 483 -2.15 149.71 76.60
CA SER A 483 -1.08 150.71 76.45
C SER A 483 -1.61 152.15 76.38
N GLU A 484 -2.74 152.36 75.69
CA GLU A 484 -3.44 153.65 75.64
C GLU A 484 -3.99 154.03 77.02
N ASN A 485 -4.60 153.10 77.77
CA ASN A 485 -5.02 153.33 79.14
C ASN A 485 -3.85 153.63 80.09
N VAL A 486 -2.70 152.98 79.93
CA VAL A 486 -1.47 153.30 80.70
C VAL A 486 -0.95 154.70 80.34
N GLN A 487 -0.94 155.09 79.07
CA GLN A 487 -0.57 156.44 78.65
C GLN A 487 -1.53 157.51 79.18
N LEU A 488 -2.85 157.27 79.11
CA LEU A 488 -3.88 158.14 79.69
C LEU A 488 -3.77 158.21 81.21
N SER A 489 -3.43 157.11 81.89
CA SER A 489 -3.17 157.07 83.32
C SER A 489 -1.94 157.90 83.71
N ALA A 490 -0.83 157.78 82.97
CA ALA A 490 0.36 158.62 83.17
C ALA A 490 0.10 160.10 82.84
N GLY A 491 -0.71 160.39 81.81
CA GLY A 491 -1.17 161.75 81.49
C GLY A 491 -2.04 162.34 82.61
N SER A 492 -2.95 161.55 83.17
CA SER A 492 -3.77 161.89 84.33
C SER A 492 -2.92 162.09 85.60
N GLU A 493 -1.92 161.25 85.84
CA GLU A 493 -0.98 161.40 86.96
C GLU A 493 -0.15 162.69 86.82
N ASN A 494 0.28 163.04 85.60
CA ASN A 494 0.97 164.31 85.34
C ASN A 494 0.02 165.52 85.47
N ALA A 495 -1.24 165.40 85.07
CA ALA A 495 -2.25 166.41 85.35
C ALA A 495 -2.47 166.58 86.86
N ASN A 496 -2.52 165.49 87.62
CA ASN A 496 -2.63 165.51 89.08
C ASN A 496 -1.43 166.25 89.71
N LYS A 497 -0.18 165.95 89.28
CA LYS A 497 1.02 166.69 89.71
C LYS A 497 0.88 168.20 89.47
N VAL A 498 0.39 168.61 88.29
CA VAL A 498 0.10 170.03 88.00
C VAL A 498 -1.02 170.58 88.89
N THR A 499 -2.05 169.79 89.25
CA THR A 499 -3.04 170.26 90.25
C THR A 499 -2.48 170.34 91.67
N ASP A 500 -1.47 169.55 92.03
CA ASP A 500 -0.78 169.60 93.33
C ASP A 500 0.18 170.82 93.38
N GLU A 501 0.87 171.13 92.29
CA GLU A 501 1.65 172.36 92.10
C GLU A 501 0.75 173.60 92.16
N LEU A 502 -0.40 173.59 91.48
CA LEU A 502 -1.38 174.67 91.57
C LEU A 502 -1.99 174.78 92.98
N ARG A 503 -2.26 173.66 93.66
CA ARG A 503 -2.79 173.66 95.05
C ARG A 503 -1.78 174.25 96.02
N SER A 504 -0.52 173.85 95.94
CA SER A 504 0.55 174.40 96.78
C SER A 504 0.83 175.88 96.46
N ARG A 505 0.74 176.30 95.20
CA ARG A 505 0.82 177.72 94.83
C ARG A 505 -0.39 178.55 95.32
N VAL A 506 -1.60 177.98 95.30
CA VAL A 506 -2.78 178.60 95.95
C VAL A 506 -2.58 178.70 97.46
N GLU A 507 -1.93 177.73 98.09
CA GLU A 507 -1.62 177.75 99.52
C GLU A 507 -0.54 178.78 99.88
N GLU A 508 0.48 178.99 99.04
CA GLU A 508 1.41 180.12 99.15
C GLU A 508 0.70 181.47 99.02
N LEU A 509 -0.14 181.63 98.00
CA LEU A 509 -0.91 182.87 97.78
C LEU A 509 -1.88 183.12 98.93
N GLY A 510 -2.46 182.08 99.53
CA GLY A 510 -3.26 182.18 100.76
C GLY A 510 -2.45 182.69 101.95
N LYS A 511 -1.22 182.17 102.16
CA LYS A 511 -0.30 182.64 103.22
C LYS A 511 0.15 184.10 103.00
N GLU A 512 0.27 184.54 101.75
CA GLU A 512 0.61 185.93 101.41
C GLU A 512 -0.60 186.89 101.54
N VAL A 513 -1.79 186.48 101.11
CA VAL A 513 -3.03 187.22 101.35
C VAL A 513 -3.27 187.39 102.86
N GLU A 514 -2.96 186.38 103.68
CA GLU A 514 -3.09 186.49 105.13
C GLU A 514 -2.05 187.43 105.75
N ARG A 515 -0.79 187.43 105.27
CA ARG A 515 0.20 188.47 105.63
C ARG A 515 -0.30 189.87 105.31
N GLN A 516 -0.87 190.07 104.11
CA GLN A 516 -1.42 191.35 103.71
C GLN A 516 -2.65 191.74 104.55
N ARG A 517 -3.52 190.78 104.93
CA ARG A 517 -4.64 191.02 105.85
C ARG A 517 -4.16 191.52 107.22
N ILE A 518 -3.16 190.87 107.81
CA ILE A 518 -2.55 191.26 109.09
C ILE A 518 -1.98 192.69 108.99
N LEU A 519 -1.15 192.95 107.98
CA LEU A 519 -0.49 194.25 107.80
C LEU A 519 -1.49 195.40 107.51
N ILE A 520 -2.63 195.10 106.86
CA ILE A 520 -3.75 196.04 106.71
C ILE A 520 -4.49 196.26 108.04
N SER A 521 -4.64 195.21 108.87
CA SER A 521 -5.29 195.28 110.18
C SER A 521 -4.50 196.14 111.17
N ASP A 522 -3.19 195.91 111.29
CA ASP A 522 -2.31 196.67 112.18
C ASP A 522 -2.33 198.16 111.82
N ARG A 523 -2.17 198.47 110.53
CA ARG A 523 -2.24 199.83 109.97
C ARG A 523 -3.65 200.45 110.01
N ALA A 524 -4.67 199.67 110.34
CA ALA A 524 -6.02 200.16 110.64
C ALA A 524 -6.20 200.42 112.16
N GLU A 525 -5.53 199.67 113.03
CA GLU A 525 -5.53 199.93 114.47
C GLU A 525 -4.68 201.15 114.83
N GLU A 526 -3.52 201.35 114.19
CA GLU A 526 -2.75 202.62 114.29
C GLU A 526 -3.63 203.86 114.03
N LYS A 527 -4.50 203.77 113.02
CA LYS A 527 -5.45 204.84 112.68
C LYS A 527 -6.56 204.99 113.72
N ARG A 528 -7.05 203.90 114.31
CA ARG A 528 -8.03 203.93 115.41
C ARG A 528 -7.43 204.52 116.69
N GLU A 529 -6.17 204.25 116.99
CA GLU A 529 -5.44 204.85 118.11
C GLU A 529 -5.25 206.36 117.92
N ALA A 530 -4.82 206.80 116.74
CA ALA A 530 -4.69 208.22 116.41
C ALA A 530 -6.03 208.98 116.54
N ILE A 531 -7.15 208.36 116.14
CA ILE A 531 -8.50 208.91 116.33
C ILE A 531 -8.86 208.99 117.82
N ARG A 532 -8.58 207.94 118.62
CA ARG A 532 -8.85 207.93 120.06
C ARG A 532 -8.08 209.03 120.81
N GLN A 533 -6.83 209.30 120.43
CA GLN A 533 -6.06 210.43 120.99
C GLN A 533 -6.61 211.81 120.57
N LEU A 534 -7.04 211.97 119.31
CA LEU A 534 -7.67 213.22 118.84
C LEU A 534 -8.99 213.54 119.57
N CYS A 535 -9.83 212.53 119.85
CA CYS A 535 -11.06 212.72 120.62
C CYS A 535 -10.76 213.20 122.06
N PHE A 536 -9.75 212.63 122.72
CA PHE A 536 -9.40 213.01 124.09
C PHE A 536 -8.92 214.47 124.23
N ALA A 537 -8.23 214.98 123.20
CA ALA A 537 -7.84 216.39 123.15
C ALA A 537 -9.03 217.35 122.95
N LEU A 538 -10.03 216.95 122.15
CA LEU A 538 -11.21 217.78 121.87
C LEU A 538 -12.11 217.98 123.09
N GLU A 539 -12.35 216.93 123.89
CA GLU A 539 -13.17 217.02 125.10
C GLU A 539 -12.56 218.00 126.13
N HIS A 540 -11.23 218.00 126.29
CA HIS A 540 -10.51 218.91 127.18
C HIS A 540 -10.70 220.39 126.79
N TYR A 541 -10.66 220.73 125.50
CA TYR A 541 -10.94 222.10 125.04
C TYR A 541 -12.43 222.49 125.10
N ARG A 542 -13.33 221.52 125.19
CA ARG A 542 -14.78 221.76 125.27
C ARG A 542 -15.21 222.23 126.65
N ASN A 543 -14.85 221.48 127.70
CA ASN A 543 -15.21 221.82 129.08
C ASN A 543 -14.65 223.19 129.51
N MET A 544 -13.41 223.51 129.10
CA MET A 544 -12.76 224.80 129.34
C MET A 544 -13.57 226.00 128.78
N ASN A 545 -14.37 225.79 127.73
CA ASN A 545 -15.24 226.82 127.14
C ASN A 545 -16.61 226.95 127.82
N GLU A 546 -17.04 225.96 128.60
CA GLU A 546 -18.31 226.03 129.33
C GLU A 546 -18.17 226.84 130.62
N GLU A 547 -17.07 226.66 131.37
CA GLU A 547 -16.77 227.46 132.58
C GLU A 547 -16.70 228.96 132.28
N LEU A 548 -16.01 229.34 131.19
CA LEU A 548 -15.84 230.75 130.76
C LEU A 548 -17.15 231.45 130.35
N ARG A 549 -18.24 230.72 130.07
CA ARG A 549 -19.54 231.31 129.70
C ARG A 549 -20.40 231.71 130.91
N SER A 550 -19.98 231.40 132.14
CA SER A 550 -20.76 231.63 133.36
C SER A 550 -20.77 233.08 133.89
N ALA A 551 -19.91 233.97 133.36
CA ALA A 551 -19.45 235.14 134.12
C ALA A 551 -20.01 236.54 133.76
N TYR A 552 -20.86 236.71 132.73
CA TYR A 552 -21.35 238.05 132.32
C TYR A 552 -22.87 238.12 132.05
N LYS A 553 -23.53 239.17 132.56
CA LYS A 553 -24.97 239.44 132.36
C LYS A 553 -25.24 240.37 131.17
N ARG A 554 -26.25 240.02 130.35
CA ARG A 554 -27.52 240.78 130.23
C ARG A 554 -28.61 239.96 129.47
N PRO A 555 -29.90 240.34 129.54
CA PRO A 555 -31.02 239.43 129.26
C PRO A 555 -31.73 239.64 127.91
N ALA A 556 -32.67 238.71 127.63
CA ALA A 556 -33.84 238.84 126.73
C ALA A 556 -33.54 238.69 125.20
N VAL A 557 -34.44 238.18 124.34
CA VAL A 557 -35.77 237.54 124.55
C VAL A 557 -36.23 236.76 123.29
N MET A 558 -36.90 235.59 123.46
CA MET A 558 -37.80 234.90 122.47
C MET A 558 -37.21 234.51 121.08
N VAL A 559 -37.79 233.66 120.21
CA VAL A 559 -38.94 232.70 120.24
C VAL A 559 -38.71 231.61 119.17
N SER A 560 -39.46 230.49 119.27
CA SER A 560 -39.57 229.37 118.29
C SER A 560 -38.35 228.48 118.11
#